data_AF-A0A1I7RNI2-F1
#
_entry.id   AF-A0A1I7RNI2-F1
#
_cell.length_a   1.000
_cell.length_b   1.000
_cell.length_c   1.000
_cell.angle_alpha   90.00
_cell.angle_beta   90.00
_cell.angle_gamma   90.00
#
_symmetry.space_group_name_H-M   'P 1'
#
loop_
_entity.id
_entity.type
_entity.pdbx_description
1 polymer ?
#
loop_
_entity_poly.entity_id
_entity_poly.type
_entity_poly.pdbx_seq_one_letter_code
_entity_poly.pdbx_strand_id
1 'polypeptide(L)'
;MELVIAYVVSKVTIIHFRRIKSRFSARMDLFGQVKQGFAKAMQIATENQIFHEFPECSILGSINRVSIKLADPHVNAMLANWGPQTKFEHINFLIRDEDNKKQTLMTAELVSGNGIIVKNAGGKQVMVVRLPTHDPTSFGKLMHPAPATLFKVTPRMTPVGRSYVVHKANPAKEEYIYAEKEPVSLYQIGKITGVLGSNCVYWLKKSNDGGVLGYVRPKLVLKGNTLVLKFMSNNRDPQVRATMLGVALLLMISEVYPQLRAMLSESLKRLDPLN
;
A
#
# COMPACT_ATOMS: atom_id res chain seq x y z
N MET A 1 -33.57 -22.96 62.71
CA MET A 1 -34.15 -22.37 61.49
C MET A 1 -33.70 -20.90 61.33
N GLU A 2 -32.43 -20.57 61.62
CA GLU A 2 -31.88 -19.21 61.43
C GLU A 2 -30.64 -19.16 60.53
N LEU A 3 -30.04 -20.31 60.17
CA LEU A 3 -28.87 -20.32 59.28
C LEU A 3 -29.21 -20.24 57.77
N VAL A 4 -30.48 -20.43 57.39
CA VAL A 4 -30.86 -20.49 55.96
C VAL A 4 -31.17 -19.11 55.38
N ILE A 5 -31.59 -18.15 56.21
CA ILE A 5 -32.01 -16.81 55.74
C ILE A 5 -30.78 -15.88 55.53
N ALA A 6 -29.73 -16.02 56.35
CA ALA A 6 -28.51 -15.22 56.19
C ALA A 6 -27.71 -15.55 54.91
N TYR A 7 -27.80 -16.78 54.41
CA TYR A 7 -27.05 -17.21 53.23
C TYR A 7 -27.67 -16.72 51.91
N VAL A 8 -28.98 -16.52 51.88
CA VAL A 8 -29.70 -16.10 50.66
C VAL A 8 -29.60 -14.58 50.46
N VAL A 9 -29.64 -13.78 51.52
CA VAL A 9 -29.53 -12.30 51.42
C VAL A 9 -28.09 -11.86 51.09
N SER A 10 -27.07 -12.57 51.56
CA SER A 10 -25.66 -12.26 51.25
C SER A 10 -25.29 -12.57 49.79
N LYS A 11 -25.82 -13.65 49.21
CA LYS A 11 -25.53 -14.01 47.80
C LYS A 11 -26.17 -13.06 46.79
N VAL A 12 -27.38 -12.56 47.04
CA VAL A 12 -28.07 -11.67 46.08
C VAL A 12 -27.42 -10.28 46.02
N THR A 13 -26.99 -9.72 47.16
CA THR A 13 -26.30 -8.41 47.19
C THR A 13 -24.88 -8.47 46.61
N ILE A 14 -24.15 -9.57 46.82
CA ILE A 14 -22.79 -9.74 46.25
C ILE A 14 -22.82 -9.93 44.73
N ILE A 15 -23.85 -10.59 44.19
CA ILE A 15 -23.96 -10.81 42.73
C ILE A 15 -24.29 -9.50 42.00
N HIS A 16 -25.10 -8.61 42.57
CA HIS A 16 -25.37 -7.31 41.95
C HIS A 16 -24.19 -6.33 42.04
N PHE A 17 -23.42 -6.32 43.14
CA PHE A 17 -22.26 -5.42 43.26
C PHE A 17 -21.04 -5.88 42.44
N ARG A 18 -20.79 -7.19 42.30
CA ARG A 18 -19.70 -7.70 41.43
C ARG A 18 -19.96 -7.47 39.94
N ARG A 19 -21.22 -7.45 39.49
CA ARG A 19 -21.57 -7.24 38.07
C ARG A 19 -21.43 -5.78 37.62
N ILE A 20 -21.49 -4.82 38.55
CA ILE A 20 -21.32 -3.39 38.26
C ILE A 20 -19.84 -2.99 38.36
N LYS A 21 -19.07 -3.52 39.33
CA LYS A 21 -17.62 -3.25 39.43
C LYS A 21 -16.78 -3.94 38.34
N SER A 22 -17.17 -5.14 37.86
CA SER A 22 -16.43 -5.80 36.77
C SER A 22 -16.64 -5.15 35.39
N ARG A 23 -17.79 -4.48 35.19
CA ARG A 23 -18.06 -3.72 33.96
C ARG A 23 -17.35 -2.36 33.93
N PHE A 24 -17.07 -1.75 35.08
CA PHE A 24 -16.30 -0.51 35.15
C PHE A 24 -14.79 -0.74 35.07
N SER A 25 -14.25 -1.79 35.72
CA SER A 25 -12.82 -2.13 35.65
C SER A 25 -12.40 -2.60 34.26
N ALA A 26 -13.24 -3.41 33.58
CA ALA A 26 -12.97 -3.85 32.21
C ALA A 26 -13.03 -2.72 31.17
N ARG A 27 -13.79 -1.65 31.42
CA ARG A 27 -13.77 -0.45 30.57
C ARG A 27 -12.54 0.42 30.82
N MET A 28 -12.06 0.52 32.06
CA MET A 28 -10.86 1.31 32.36
C MET A 28 -9.56 0.63 31.89
N ASP A 29 -9.46 -0.71 31.91
CA ASP A 29 -8.31 -1.44 31.34
C ASP A 29 -8.29 -1.43 29.80
N LEU A 30 -9.47 -1.48 29.13
CA LEU A 30 -9.55 -1.41 27.67
C LEU A 30 -9.17 -0.02 27.16
N PHE A 31 -9.58 1.05 27.86
CA PHE A 31 -9.19 2.42 27.51
C PHE A 31 -7.71 2.71 27.80
N GLY A 32 -7.12 2.06 28.80
CA GLY A 32 -5.68 2.13 29.09
C GLY A 32 -4.82 1.43 28.02
N GLN A 33 -5.21 0.24 27.58
CA GLN A 33 -4.53 -0.50 26.50
C GLN A 33 -4.66 0.18 25.14
N VAL A 34 -5.81 0.82 24.86
CA VAL A 34 -6.00 1.59 23.61
C VAL A 34 -5.19 2.88 23.63
N LYS A 35 -5.07 3.58 24.78
CA LYS A 35 -4.20 4.77 24.90
C LYS A 35 -2.72 4.43 24.69
N GLN A 36 -2.23 3.27 25.15
CA GLN A 36 -0.85 2.83 24.87
C GLN A 36 -0.64 2.29 23.44
N GLY A 37 -1.66 1.65 22.83
CA GLY A 37 -1.61 1.22 21.44
C GLY A 37 -1.62 2.38 20.44
N PHE A 38 -2.35 3.46 20.74
CA PHE A 38 -2.36 4.69 19.94
C PHE A 38 -1.11 5.55 20.18
N ALA A 39 -0.57 5.57 21.41
CA ALA A 39 0.70 6.22 21.69
C ALA A 39 1.88 5.56 20.94
N LYS A 40 1.90 4.23 20.77
CA LYS A 40 2.87 3.54 19.90
C LYS A 40 2.64 3.82 18.41
N ALA A 41 1.38 3.95 17.97
CA ALA A 41 1.06 4.38 16.60
C ALA A 41 1.46 5.84 16.32
N MET A 42 1.42 6.71 17.34
CA MET A 42 1.89 8.09 17.26
C MET A 42 3.42 8.22 17.39
N GLN A 43 4.08 7.41 18.21
CA GLN A 43 5.54 7.48 18.38
C GLN A 43 6.28 7.01 17.11
N ILE A 44 5.66 6.12 16.31
CA ILE A 44 6.15 5.73 14.97
C ILE A 44 5.84 6.80 13.91
N ALA A 45 4.92 7.74 14.18
CA ALA A 45 4.84 9.01 13.45
C ALA A 45 5.97 10.00 13.83
N THR A 46 6.85 9.65 14.77
CA THR A 46 7.81 10.56 15.44
C THR A 46 9.29 10.24 15.18
N GLU A 47 9.69 9.70 14.03
CA GLU A 47 11.10 9.81 13.60
C GLU A 47 11.25 10.66 12.32
N ASN A 48 10.51 11.76 12.32
CA ASN A 48 10.57 12.91 11.42
C ASN A 48 9.72 12.82 10.14
N GLN A 49 8.42 13.10 10.30
CA GLN A 49 7.69 14.03 9.42
C GLN A 49 6.31 14.29 10.04
N ILE A 50 6.19 15.38 10.81
CA ILE A 50 4.89 15.87 11.25
C ILE A 50 4.20 16.45 10.00
N PHE A 51 3.22 15.74 9.47
CA PHE A 51 2.40 16.20 8.35
C PHE A 51 1.45 17.29 8.84
N HIS A 52 1.94 18.53 8.88
CA HIS A 52 1.16 19.71 9.27
C HIS A 52 0.06 20.10 8.27
N GLU A 53 0.10 19.51 7.07
CA GLU A 53 -0.93 19.67 6.04
C GLU A 53 -1.29 18.29 5.49
N PHE A 54 -2.57 18.08 5.18
CA PHE A 54 -3.00 16.87 4.49
C PHE A 54 -2.17 16.72 3.21
N PRO A 55 -1.53 15.56 2.96
CA PRO A 55 -0.80 15.33 1.73
C PRO A 55 -1.72 15.61 0.55
N GLU A 56 -1.32 16.56 -0.29
CA GLU A 56 -2.10 17.06 -1.39
C GLU A 56 -2.11 16.04 -2.54
N CYS A 57 -2.93 15.00 -2.41
CA CYS A 57 -3.26 14.07 -3.50
C CYS A 57 -4.38 14.61 -4.40
N SER A 58 -4.90 15.82 -4.14
CA SER A 58 -6.04 16.45 -4.84
C SER A 58 -5.88 16.44 -6.36
N ILE A 59 -4.64 16.63 -6.84
CA ILE A 59 -4.30 16.59 -8.27
C ILE A 59 -4.70 15.28 -8.93
N LEU A 60 -4.63 14.14 -8.22
CA LEU A 60 -5.07 12.85 -8.76
C LEU A 60 -6.58 12.83 -9.01
N GLY A 61 -7.38 13.64 -8.32
CA GLY A 61 -8.82 13.78 -8.55
C GLY A 61 -9.19 14.42 -9.88
N SER A 62 -8.29 15.21 -10.49
CA SER A 62 -8.52 15.90 -11.77
C SER A 62 -7.96 15.18 -13.00
N ILE A 63 -7.14 14.13 -12.83
CA ILE A 63 -6.42 13.47 -13.93
C ILE A 63 -7.05 12.13 -14.28
N ASN A 64 -7.14 11.79 -15.56
CA ASN A 64 -7.70 10.50 -15.98
C ASN A 64 -6.65 9.44 -16.26
N ARG A 65 -5.44 9.83 -16.67
CA ARG A 65 -4.36 8.90 -17.02
C ARG A 65 -3.01 9.39 -16.50
N VAL A 66 -2.33 8.52 -15.75
CA VAL A 66 -0.94 8.75 -15.35
C VAL A 66 -0.04 7.67 -15.93
N SER A 67 1.21 8.03 -16.24
CA SER A 67 2.26 7.08 -16.55
C SER A 67 3.35 7.05 -15.48
N ILE A 68 3.85 5.86 -15.20
CA ILE A 68 4.92 5.57 -14.25
C ILE A 68 6.09 4.99 -15.03
N LYS A 69 7.25 5.65 -14.98
CA LYS A 69 8.48 5.23 -15.68
C LYS A 69 9.70 5.54 -14.81
N LEU A 70 10.76 4.74 -14.89
CA LEU A 70 12.07 5.14 -14.38
C LEU A 70 12.53 6.47 -14.99
N ALA A 71 13.10 7.33 -14.14
CA ALA A 71 13.65 8.61 -14.54
C ALA A 71 14.91 8.44 -15.39
N ASP A 72 15.84 7.61 -14.90
CA ASP A 72 17.10 7.32 -15.58
C ASP A 72 17.01 6.00 -16.37
N PRO A 73 17.17 6.04 -17.70
CA PRO A 73 17.19 4.83 -18.53
C PRO A 73 18.41 3.92 -18.27
N HIS A 74 19.52 4.43 -17.72
CA HIS A 74 20.72 3.64 -17.42
C HIS A 74 20.51 2.66 -16.27
N VAL A 75 19.48 2.87 -15.44
CA VAL A 75 19.07 1.93 -14.39
C VAL A 75 18.79 0.55 -15.00
N ASN A 76 18.30 0.45 -16.24
CA ASN A 76 18.09 -0.85 -16.89
C ASN A 76 19.41 -1.63 -17.06
N ALA A 77 20.51 -0.96 -17.38
CA ALA A 77 21.84 -1.59 -17.51
C ALA A 77 22.38 -2.00 -16.14
N MET A 78 22.20 -1.16 -15.11
CA MET A 78 22.52 -1.52 -13.73
C MET A 78 21.74 -2.76 -13.26
N LEU A 79 20.44 -2.83 -13.59
CA LEU A 79 19.59 -3.98 -13.23
C LEU A 79 19.97 -5.26 -13.97
N ALA A 80 20.53 -5.17 -15.18
CA ALA A 80 21.05 -6.33 -15.91
C ALA A 80 22.28 -6.95 -15.22
N ASN A 81 23.08 -6.14 -14.53
CA ASN A 81 24.29 -6.57 -13.81
C ASN A 81 24.06 -6.69 -12.30
N TRP A 82 22.80 -6.77 -11.85
CA TRP A 82 22.46 -6.81 -10.43
C TRP A 82 22.92 -8.12 -9.77
N GLY A 83 23.54 -8.01 -8.61
CA GLY A 83 23.88 -9.13 -7.73
C GLY A 83 23.64 -8.79 -6.24
N PRO A 84 23.84 -9.76 -5.33
CA PRO A 84 23.54 -9.60 -3.91
C PRO A 84 24.26 -8.41 -3.25
N GLN A 85 25.46 -8.05 -3.72
CA GLN A 85 26.24 -6.94 -3.15
C GLN A 85 25.93 -5.57 -3.77
N THR A 86 25.10 -5.52 -4.82
CA THR A 86 24.79 -4.26 -5.51
C THR A 86 23.93 -3.37 -4.62
N LYS A 87 24.53 -2.30 -4.11
CA LYS A 87 23.80 -1.20 -3.48
C LYS A 87 23.07 -0.39 -4.55
N PHE A 88 21.89 0.12 -4.21
CA PHE A 88 21.23 1.13 -5.03
C PHE A 88 21.15 2.43 -4.26
N GLU A 89 21.43 3.52 -4.97
CA GLU A 89 21.23 4.88 -4.49
C GLU A 89 20.48 5.63 -5.60
N HIS A 90 19.45 6.38 -5.22
CA HIS A 90 18.70 7.30 -6.11
C HIS A 90 17.97 6.69 -7.31
N ILE A 91 17.25 5.57 -7.14
CA ILE A 91 16.37 5.05 -8.18
C ILE A 91 15.03 5.81 -8.15
N ASN A 92 14.86 6.70 -9.12
CA ASN A 92 13.69 7.55 -9.23
C ASN A 92 12.71 7.09 -10.31
N PHE A 93 11.41 7.22 -10.03
CA PHE A 93 10.30 7.06 -10.95
C PHE A 93 9.63 8.42 -11.17
N LEU A 94 9.28 8.70 -12.42
CA LEU A 94 8.48 9.83 -12.83
C LEU A 94 7.03 9.40 -12.95
N ILE A 95 6.13 10.13 -12.30
CA ILE A 95 4.67 9.97 -12.41
C ILE A 95 4.15 11.18 -13.18
N ARG A 96 3.63 10.93 -14.39
CA ARG A 96 3.33 11.98 -15.38
C ARG A 96 1.88 11.95 -15.82
N ASP A 97 1.32 13.12 -16.11
CA ASP A 97 0.00 13.27 -16.72
C ASP A 97 0.07 12.93 -18.20
N GLU A 98 -0.52 11.80 -18.61
CA GLU A 98 -0.51 11.39 -20.01
C GLU A 98 -1.38 12.30 -20.90
N ASP A 99 -2.35 12.99 -20.32
CA ASP A 99 -3.30 13.86 -21.03
C ASP A 99 -2.73 15.27 -21.20
N ASN A 100 -1.91 15.72 -20.25
CA ASN A 100 -1.30 17.05 -20.25
C ASN A 100 0.19 17.03 -20.61
N LYS A 101 0.50 16.74 -21.88
CA LYS A 101 1.87 16.77 -22.45
C LYS A 101 2.94 16.01 -21.62
N LYS A 102 2.56 14.98 -20.86
CA LYS A 102 3.46 14.21 -19.99
C LYS A 102 4.13 15.07 -18.91
N GLN A 103 3.46 16.11 -18.42
CA GLN A 103 3.93 16.91 -17.30
C GLN A 103 4.13 16.02 -16.06
N THR A 104 5.26 16.19 -15.37
CA THR A 104 5.53 15.47 -14.11
C THR A 104 4.65 16.04 -13.00
N LEU A 105 3.87 15.15 -12.39
CA LEU A 105 2.95 15.47 -11.30
C LEU A 105 3.56 15.15 -9.95
N MET A 106 4.24 14.01 -9.90
CA MET A 106 4.82 13.43 -8.70
C MET A 106 6.11 12.70 -9.09
N THR A 107 6.98 12.52 -8.10
CA THR A 107 8.16 11.67 -8.21
C THR A 107 8.10 10.60 -7.14
N ALA A 108 8.64 9.43 -7.44
CA ALA A 108 8.74 8.35 -6.47
C ALA A 108 10.18 7.87 -6.40
N GLU A 109 10.73 7.72 -5.19
CA GLU A 109 12.13 7.38 -4.95
C GLU A 109 12.19 6.04 -4.23
N LEU A 110 12.95 5.08 -4.77
CA LEU A 110 13.25 3.82 -4.08
C LEU A 110 14.35 4.10 -3.04
N VAL A 111 14.00 3.98 -1.76
CA VAL A 111 14.88 4.24 -0.62
C VAL A 111 15.16 2.92 0.11
N SER A 112 16.44 2.58 0.18
CA SER A 112 16.98 1.43 0.93
C SER A 112 16.39 1.41 2.35
N GLY A 113 15.88 0.25 2.78
CA GLY A 113 15.33 0.09 4.12
C GLY A 113 13.98 0.73 4.42
N ASN A 114 13.44 1.54 3.51
CA ASN A 114 12.18 2.23 3.76
C ASN A 114 11.10 1.77 2.79
N GLY A 115 11.36 1.79 1.48
CA GLY A 115 10.36 1.49 0.46
C GLY A 115 10.43 2.48 -0.69
N ILE A 116 9.29 2.75 -1.31
CA ILE A 116 9.16 3.80 -2.32
C ILE A 116 8.50 5.02 -1.67
N ILE A 117 9.20 6.15 -1.65
CA ILE A 117 8.68 7.42 -1.14
C ILE A 117 8.12 8.22 -2.31
N VAL A 118 6.83 8.53 -2.29
CA VAL A 118 6.17 9.36 -3.30
C VAL A 118 6.10 10.79 -2.80
N LYS A 119 6.57 11.73 -3.63
CA LYS A 119 6.58 13.17 -3.38
C LYS A 119 5.76 13.90 -4.45
N ASN A 120 5.04 14.94 -4.07
CA ASN A 120 4.38 15.82 -5.03
C ASN A 120 5.39 16.73 -5.75
N ALA A 121 4.92 17.54 -6.71
CA ALA A 121 5.77 18.48 -7.43
C ALA A 121 6.51 19.49 -6.52
N GLY A 122 5.97 19.79 -5.33
CA GLY A 122 6.61 20.63 -4.32
C GLY A 122 7.59 19.89 -3.40
N GLY A 123 7.89 18.60 -3.67
CA GLY A 123 8.81 17.79 -2.87
C GLY A 123 8.23 17.24 -1.56
N LYS A 124 6.97 17.56 -1.22
CA LYS A 124 6.30 17.05 -0.01
C LYS A 124 5.92 15.59 -0.20
N GLN A 125 6.19 14.76 0.81
CA GLN A 125 5.83 13.35 0.81
C GLN A 125 4.30 13.16 0.88
N VAL A 126 3.75 12.36 -0.03
CA VAL A 126 2.30 12.10 -0.15
C VAL A 126 1.90 10.64 0.03
N MET A 127 2.86 9.71 -0.08
CA MET A 127 2.64 8.28 0.15
C MET A 127 3.97 7.57 0.36
N VAL A 128 3.99 6.54 1.20
CA VAL A 128 5.08 5.57 1.27
C VAL A 128 4.54 4.19 0.92
N VAL A 129 5.20 3.52 -0.02
CA VAL A 129 4.88 2.14 -0.42
C VAL A 129 5.98 1.24 0.11
N ARG A 130 5.65 0.35 1.05
CA ARG A 130 6.62 -0.54 1.71
C ARG A 130 6.44 -1.99 1.29
N LEU A 131 7.54 -2.73 1.20
CA LEU A 131 7.50 -4.19 1.19
C LEU A 131 7.31 -4.71 2.62
N PRO A 132 6.76 -5.92 2.80
CA PRO A 132 6.71 -6.53 4.12
C PRO A 132 8.11 -6.90 4.62
N THR A 133 8.38 -6.63 5.89
CA THR A 133 9.61 -7.05 6.57
C THR A 133 9.47 -8.44 7.20
N HIS A 134 8.33 -8.72 7.83
CA HIS A 134 8.12 -9.97 8.60
C HIS A 134 6.81 -10.70 8.29
N ASP A 135 6.14 -10.37 7.18
CA ASP A 135 4.85 -10.96 6.84
C ASP A 135 4.85 -11.56 5.43
N PRO A 136 5.03 -12.88 5.29
CA PRO A 136 5.06 -13.55 4.00
C PRO A 136 3.69 -13.55 3.30
N THR A 137 2.60 -13.25 4.03
CA THR A 137 1.24 -13.17 3.46
C THR A 137 0.92 -11.80 2.89
N SER A 138 1.82 -10.82 3.05
CA SER A 138 1.65 -9.47 2.56
C SER A 138 2.41 -9.30 1.24
N PHE A 139 1.81 -8.63 0.28
CA PHE A 139 2.48 -8.20 -0.95
C PHE A 139 3.20 -6.86 -0.76
N GLY A 140 2.59 -5.97 0.03
CA GLY A 140 3.12 -4.65 0.39
C GLY A 140 2.18 -3.88 1.31
N LYS A 141 2.59 -2.68 1.71
CA LYS A 141 1.80 -1.74 2.51
C LYS A 141 1.81 -0.37 1.84
N LEU A 142 0.70 0.34 1.90
CA LEU A 142 0.56 1.72 1.40
C LEU A 142 0.27 2.60 2.61
N MET A 143 1.07 3.64 2.82
CA MET A 143 0.93 4.56 3.93
C MET A 143 0.67 5.95 3.37
N HIS A 144 -0.52 6.48 3.61
CA HIS A 144 -0.81 7.88 3.34
C HIS A 144 -0.52 8.74 4.58
N PRO A 145 0.09 9.91 4.39
CA PRO A 145 0.28 10.88 5.47
C PRO A 145 -1.00 11.53 6.01
N ALA A 146 -2.09 11.53 5.24
CA ALA A 146 -3.41 11.95 5.71
C ALA A 146 -3.95 10.89 6.68
N PRO A 147 -4.55 11.31 7.80
CA PRO A 147 -4.38 10.73 9.14
C PRO A 147 -4.10 9.23 9.08
N ALA A 148 -2.80 8.88 9.03
CA ALA A 148 -2.22 7.54 9.11
C ALA A 148 -3.07 6.41 8.47
N THR A 149 -3.64 6.63 7.28
CA THR A 149 -4.37 5.55 6.59
C THR A 149 -3.36 4.57 6.02
N LEU A 150 -3.23 3.44 6.72
CA LEU A 150 -2.41 2.31 6.31
C LEU A 150 -3.30 1.33 5.55
N PHE A 151 -2.87 0.93 4.36
CA PHE A 151 -3.45 -0.17 3.62
C PHE A 151 -2.46 -1.34 3.57
N LYS A 152 -2.97 -2.55 3.74
CA LYS A 152 -2.22 -3.79 3.53
C LYS A 152 -2.65 -4.40 2.21
N VAL A 153 -1.70 -4.70 1.34
CA VAL A 153 -1.95 -5.40 0.08
C VAL A 153 -1.57 -6.85 0.27
N THR A 154 -2.48 -7.78 0.01
CA THR A 154 -2.29 -9.23 0.17
C THR A 154 -2.49 -9.94 -1.17
N PRO A 155 -1.75 -11.03 -1.45
CA PRO A 155 -2.02 -11.87 -2.60
C PRO A 155 -3.39 -12.55 -2.48
N ARG A 156 -4.08 -12.66 -3.60
CA ARG A 156 -5.27 -13.48 -3.79
C ARG A 156 -5.04 -14.38 -4.99
N MET A 157 -5.05 -15.69 -4.76
CA MET A 157 -4.99 -16.64 -5.86
C MET A 157 -6.29 -16.56 -6.67
N THR A 158 -6.16 -16.34 -7.97
CA THR A 158 -7.25 -16.52 -8.93
C THR A 158 -6.81 -17.53 -9.99
N PRO A 159 -7.75 -18.19 -10.70
CA PRO A 159 -7.40 -19.15 -11.75
C PRO A 159 -6.53 -18.55 -12.87
N VAL A 160 -6.60 -17.23 -13.01
CA VAL A 160 -6.02 -16.46 -14.12
C VAL A 160 -4.62 -15.91 -13.77
N GLY A 161 -4.24 -15.93 -12.49
CA GLY A 161 -2.92 -15.51 -12.04
C GLY A 161 -2.91 -14.92 -10.63
N ARG A 162 -1.84 -14.19 -10.31
CA ARG A 162 -1.71 -13.49 -9.02
C ARG A 162 -2.52 -12.20 -9.04
N SER A 163 -3.63 -12.19 -8.33
CA SER A 163 -4.41 -10.98 -8.05
C SER A 163 -4.10 -10.49 -6.63
N TYR A 164 -4.55 -9.29 -6.28
CA TYR A 164 -4.29 -8.71 -4.97
C TYR A 164 -5.54 -8.07 -4.39
N VAL A 165 -5.60 -8.03 -3.06
CA VAL A 165 -6.64 -7.33 -2.30
C VAL A 165 -5.97 -6.25 -1.45
N VAL A 166 -6.53 -5.05 -1.49
CA VAL A 166 -6.14 -3.94 -0.64
C VAL A 166 -7.09 -3.88 0.54
N HIS A 167 -6.57 -4.10 1.74
CA HIS A 167 -7.31 -3.99 2.99
C HIS A 167 -6.96 -2.68 3.69
N LYS A 168 -7.94 -2.01 4.28
CA LYS A 168 -7.64 -0.98 5.29
C LYS A 168 -7.03 -1.65 6.51
N ALA A 169 -6.01 -1.04 7.10
CA ALA A 169 -5.42 -1.49 8.36
C ALA A 169 -6.26 -1.03 9.55
N ASN A 170 -7.53 -1.42 9.55
CA ASN A 170 -8.43 -1.32 10.69
C ASN A 170 -8.65 -2.72 11.29
N PRO A 171 -9.17 -2.83 12.53
CA PRO A 171 -9.43 -4.13 13.15
C PRO A 171 -10.35 -5.03 12.32
N ALA A 172 -11.24 -4.42 11.53
CA ALA A 172 -12.17 -5.12 10.65
C ALA A 172 -11.53 -5.67 9.36
N LYS A 173 -10.28 -5.29 9.04
CA LYS A 173 -9.56 -5.64 7.80
C LYS A 173 -10.41 -5.46 6.54
N GLU A 174 -11.18 -4.37 6.51
CA GLU A 174 -12.15 -4.08 5.45
C GLU A 174 -11.45 -4.10 4.08
N GLU A 175 -11.95 -4.93 3.18
CA GLU A 175 -11.51 -4.96 1.79
C GLU A 175 -11.91 -3.66 1.11
N TYR A 176 -11.00 -3.06 0.36
CA TYR A 176 -11.18 -1.73 -0.22
C TYR A 176 -11.10 -1.75 -1.74
N ILE A 177 -10.05 -2.34 -2.29
CA ILE A 177 -9.82 -2.46 -3.74
C ILE A 177 -9.36 -3.87 -4.07
N TYR A 178 -9.91 -4.45 -5.14
CA TYR A 178 -9.36 -5.64 -5.78
C TYR A 178 -8.51 -5.24 -6.99
N ALA A 179 -7.30 -5.78 -7.08
CA ALA A 179 -6.46 -5.71 -8.25
C ALA A 179 -6.44 -7.08 -8.93
N GLU A 180 -7.28 -7.26 -9.93
CA GLU A 180 -7.46 -8.53 -10.64
C GLU A 180 -6.57 -8.60 -11.88
N LYS A 181 -5.80 -9.69 -11.99
CA LYS A 181 -4.95 -9.92 -13.16
C LYS A 181 -5.82 -10.24 -14.37
N GLU A 182 -5.58 -9.53 -15.47
CA GLU A 182 -6.30 -9.77 -16.73
C GLU A 182 -5.34 -10.35 -17.79
N PRO A 183 -5.68 -11.49 -18.42
CA PRO A 183 -4.83 -12.16 -19.40
C PRO A 183 -5.11 -11.60 -20.80
N VAL A 184 -4.42 -10.51 -21.16
CA VAL A 184 -4.59 -9.91 -22.49
C VAL A 184 -3.57 -10.47 -23.48
N SER A 185 -4.02 -11.27 -24.44
CA SER A 185 -3.17 -12.01 -25.40
C SER A 185 -2.16 -11.11 -26.13
N LEU A 186 -2.55 -9.90 -26.54
CA LEU A 186 -1.64 -8.98 -27.24
C LEU A 186 -0.43 -8.59 -26.38
N TYR A 187 -0.60 -8.41 -25.07
CA TYR A 187 0.52 -8.08 -24.16
C TYR A 187 1.39 -9.29 -23.86
N GLN A 188 0.82 -10.50 -23.89
CA GLN A 188 1.58 -11.74 -23.77
C GLN A 188 2.46 -11.94 -25.00
N ILE A 189 1.89 -11.81 -26.20
CA ILE A 189 2.62 -11.89 -27.47
C ILE A 189 3.71 -10.82 -27.50
N GLY A 190 3.36 -9.56 -27.18
CA GLY A 190 4.33 -8.46 -27.14
C GLY A 190 5.49 -8.69 -26.16
N LYS A 191 5.25 -9.38 -25.04
CA LYS A 191 6.31 -9.79 -24.11
C LYS A 191 7.20 -10.88 -24.69
N ILE A 192 6.60 -11.92 -25.29
CA ILE A 192 7.32 -13.04 -25.91
C ILE A 192 8.20 -12.54 -27.07
N THR A 193 7.70 -11.62 -27.88
CA THR A 193 8.43 -11.05 -29.03
C THR A 193 9.45 -9.98 -28.63
N GLY A 194 9.59 -9.66 -27.34
CA GLY A 194 10.51 -8.64 -26.84
C GLY A 194 10.11 -7.19 -27.12
N VAL A 195 8.91 -6.97 -27.67
CA VAL A 195 8.35 -5.63 -27.94
C VAL A 195 7.92 -4.93 -26.64
N LEU A 196 7.58 -5.71 -25.60
CA LEU A 196 7.19 -5.23 -24.28
C LEU A 196 8.03 -5.89 -23.19
N GLY A 197 8.46 -5.11 -22.19
CA GLY A 197 9.16 -5.67 -21.02
C GLY A 197 8.25 -6.37 -20.02
N SER A 198 6.93 -6.24 -20.13
CA SER A 198 5.99 -6.87 -19.20
C SER A 198 4.60 -7.05 -19.80
N ASN A 199 3.84 -8.03 -19.29
CA ASN A 199 2.43 -8.29 -19.54
C ASN A 199 1.57 -7.89 -18.32
N CYS A 200 2.00 -6.86 -17.59
CA CYS A 200 1.38 -6.36 -16.36
C CYS A 200 0.05 -5.63 -16.62
N VAL A 201 -1.03 -6.40 -16.84
CA VAL A 201 -2.40 -5.87 -16.98
C VAL A 201 -3.25 -6.24 -15.77
N TYR A 202 -3.85 -5.24 -15.13
CA TYR A 202 -4.70 -5.39 -13.95
C TYR A 202 -5.92 -4.49 -14.01
N TRP A 203 -7.09 -5.01 -13.63
CA TRP A 203 -8.27 -4.21 -13.35
C TRP A 203 -8.34 -3.90 -11.86
N LEU A 204 -8.61 -2.63 -11.55
CA LEU A 204 -8.80 -2.15 -10.19
C LEU A 204 -10.31 -1.99 -9.98
N LYS A 205 -10.88 -2.75 -9.05
CA LYS A 205 -12.32 -2.80 -8.76
C LYS A 205 -12.58 -2.43 -7.31
N LYS A 206 -13.74 -1.83 -7.01
CA LYS A 206 -14.21 -1.67 -5.64
C LYS A 206 -14.55 -3.04 -5.03
N SER A 207 -14.37 -3.16 -3.72
CA SER A 207 -14.69 -4.38 -2.99
C SER A 207 -16.19 -4.63 -2.82
N ASN A 208 -16.99 -3.58 -2.69
CA ASN A 208 -18.40 -3.67 -2.32
C ASN A 208 -19.33 -4.07 -3.48
N ASP A 209 -19.15 -3.45 -4.66
CA ASP A 209 -20.04 -3.58 -5.81
C ASP A 209 -19.34 -4.14 -7.06
N GLY A 210 -18.03 -4.41 -6.99
CA GLY A 210 -17.23 -4.87 -8.13
C GLY A 210 -17.02 -3.81 -9.22
N GLY A 211 -17.46 -2.58 -8.99
CA GLY A 211 -17.38 -1.48 -9.95
C GLY A 211 -15.94 -1.17 -10.33
N VAL A 212 -15.67 -1.06 -11.63
CA VAL A 212 -14.33 -0.77 -12.14
C VAL A 212 -13.92 0.66 -11.78
N LEU A 213 -12.82 0.77 -11.06
CA LEU A 213 -12.18 2.03 -10.65
C LEU A 213 -11.16 2.51 -11.69
N GLY A 214 -10.52 1.57 -12.36
CA GLY A 214 -9.48 1.85 -13.34
C GLY A 214 -8.73 0.60 -13.73
N TYR A 215 -7.64 0.77 -14.46
CA TYR A 215 -6.77 -0.35 -14.83
C TYR A 215 -5.31 0.10 -14.99
N VAL A 216 -4.42 -0.86 -14.76
CA VAL A 216 -2.97 -0.75 -14.99
C VAL A 216 -2.62 -1.56 -16.22
N ARG A 217 -1.79 -1.01 -17.11
CA ARG A 217 -1.25 -1.75 -18.25
C ARG A 217 0.13 -1.25 -18.65
N PRO A 218 0.96 -2.06 -19.33
CA PRO A 218 2.16 -1.57 -19.99
C PRO A 218 1.78 -0.59 -21.10
N LYS A 219 2.61 0.43 -21.29
CA LYS A 219 2.54 1.29 -22.47
C LYS A 219 3.26 0.58 -23.61
N LEU A 220 2.65 0.59 -24.79
CA LEU A 220 3.28 0.09 -26.01
C LEU A 220 4.31 1.11 -26.51
N VAL A 221 5.51 1.12 -25.91
CA VAL A 221 6.61 2.00 -26.30
C VAL A 221 7.86 1.18 -26.52
N LEU A 222 8.51 1.39 -27.66
CA LEU A 222 9.80 0.79 -27.98
C LEU A 222 10.84 1.16 -26.92
N LYS A 223 11.55 0.15 -26.38
CA LYS A 223 12.68 0.30 -25.44
C LYS A 223 12.36 0.92 -24.08
N GLY A 224 11.08 0.99 -23.67
CA GLY A 224 10.70 1.60 -22.39
C GLY A 224 9.70 0.78 -21.60
N ASN A 225 10.04 0.45 -20.35
CA ASN A 225 9.09 -0.14 -19.42
C ASN A 225 8.33 0.98 -18.70
N THR A 226 7.19 1.34 -19.26
CA THR A 226 6.27 2.34 -18.69
C THR A 226 4.95 1.67 -18.35
N LEU A 227 4.45 1.87 -17.13
CA LEU A 227 3.07 1.51 -16.80
C LEU A 227 2.17 2.72 -16.99
N VAL A 228 0.96 2.50 -17.49
CA VAL A 228 -0.12 3.47 -17.53
C VAL A 228 -1.17 3.02 -16.53
N LEU A 229 -1.54 3.91 -15.62
CA LEU A 229 -2.69 3.78 -14.74
C LEU A 229 -3.78 4.72 -15.28
N LYS A 230 -4.90 4.13 -15.74
CA LYS A 230 -6.09 4.89 -16.16
C LYS A 230 -7.14 4.81 -15.05
N PHE A 231 -7.62 5.97 -14.63
CA PHE A 231 -8.76 6.11 -13.73
C PHE A 231 -10.06 6.15 -14.55
N MET A 232 -11.12 5.57 -14.01
CA MET A 232 -12.46 5.76 -14.55
C MET A 232 -12.97 7.16 -14.19
N SER A 233 -13.65 7.81 -15.13
CA SER A 233 -14.08 9.21 -15.00
C SER A 233 -15.10 9.44 -13.88
N ASN A 234 -15.85 8.40 -13.53
CA ASN A 234 -16.90 8.38 -12.50
C ASN A 234 -16.35 8.27 -11.06
N ASN A 235 -15.08 7.89 -10.88
CA ASN A 235 -14.44 7.92 -9.57
C ASN A 235 -13.35 8.98 -9.56
N ARG A 236 -13.59 10.09 -8.86
CA ARG A 236 -12.64 11.22 -8.70
C ARG A 236 -12.10 11.36 -7.28
N ASP A 237 -12.35 10.39 -6.40
CA ASP A 237 -11.85 10.44 -5.03
C ASP A 237 -10.31 10.40 -5.04
N PRO A 238 -9.63 11.48 -4.60
CA PRO A 238 -8.18 11.55 -4.59
C PRO A 238 -7.52 10.46 -3.75
N GLN A 239 -8.15 10.02 -2.65
CA GLN A 239 -7.59 8.98 -1.79
C GLN A 239 -7.68 7.62 -2.47
N VAL A 240 -8.83 7.27 -3.07
CA VAL A 240 -8.96 6.03 -3.86
C VAL A 240 -7.90 5.99 -4.95
N ARG A 241 -7.76 7.09 -5.70
CA ARG A 241 -6.79 7.19 -6.80
C ARG A 241 -5.33 7.14 -6.31
N ALA A 242 -5.03 7.69 -5.15
CA ALA A 242 -3.72 7.57 -4.52
C ALA A 242 -3.42 6.12 -4.09
N THR A 243 -4.40 5.40 -3.54
CA THR A 243 -4.28 3.97 -3.25
C THR A 243 -4.03 3.16 -4.52
N MET A 244 -4.76 3.46 -5.61
CA MET A 244 -4.56 2.83 -6.93
C MET A 244 -3.14 3.10 -7.47
N LEU A 245 -2.62 4.31 -7.31
CA LEU A 245 -1.23 4.66 -7.65
C LEU A 245 -0.22 3.85 -6.81
N GLY A 246 -0.49 3.68 -5.52
CA GLY A 246 0.35 2.86 -4.63
C GLY A 246 0.39 1.40 -5.06
N VAL A 247 -0.76 0.83 -5.42
CA VAL A 247 -0.84 -0.51 -6.02
C VAL A 247 -0.05 -0.58 -7.32
N ALA A 248 -0.18 0.43 -8.21
CA ALA A 248 0.55 0.47 -9.46
C ALA A 248 2.08 0.53 -9.26
N LEU A 249 2.56 1.23 -8.23
CA LEU A 249 3.99 1.24 -7.86
C LEU A 249 4.47 -0.12 -7.34
N LEU A 250 3.67 -0.81 -6.53
CA LEU A 250 3.98 -2.19 -6.13
C LEU A 250 4.06 -3.13 -7.34
N LEU A 251 3.11 -3.02 -8.28
CA LEU A 251 3.12 -3.78 -9.53
C LEU A 251 4.34 -3.43 -10.39
N MET A 252 4.74 -2.16 -10.45
CA MET A 252 5.92 -1.70 -11.18
C MET A 252 7.19 -2.44 -10.72
N ILE A 253 7.47 -2.47 -9.41
CA ILE A 253 8.66 -3.16 -8.90
C ILE A 253 8.51 -4.69 -8.88
N SER A 254 7.29 -5.23 -8.98
CA SER A 254 7.08 -6.68 -8.84
C SER A 254 6.95 -7.40 -10.19
N GLU A 255 6.30 -6.78 -11.18
CA GLU A 255 6.02 -7.39 -12.49
C GLU A 255 6.83 -6.79 -13.63
N VAL A 256 7.30 -5.55 -13.48
CA VAL A 256 8.04 -4.84 -14.52
C VAL A 256 9.53 -4.83 -14.21
N TYR A 257 9.88 -4.60 -12.94
CA TYR A 257 11.25 -4.53 -12.45
C TYR A 257 11.49 -5.41 -11.24
N PRO A 258 11.31 -6.75 -11.34
CA PRO A 258 11.42 -7.68 -10.21
C PRO A 258 12.76 -7.59 -9.47
N GLN A 259 13.84 -7.19 -10.16
CA GLN A 259 15.14 -6.93 -9.56
C GLN A 259 15.08 -5.81 -8.51
N LEU A 260 14.33 -4.73 -8.76
CA LEU A 260 14.15 -3.63 -7.79
C LEU A 260 13.41 -4.10 -6.54
N ARG A 261 12.40 -4.97 -6.68
CA ARG A 261 11.74 -5.59 -5.52
C ARG A 261 12.72 -6.46 -4.73
N ALA A 262 13.55 -7.25 -5.41
CA ALA A 262 14.56 -8.08 -4.75
C ALA A 262 15.60 -7.24 -3.99
N MET A 263 16.12 -6.18 -4.63
CA MET A 263 17.03 -5.21 -4.02
C MET A 263 16.44 -4.56 -2.77
N LEU A 264 15.20 -4.07 -2.86
CA LEU A 264 14.52 -3.45 -1.73
C LEU A 264 14.29 -4.47 -0.61
N SER A 265 13.87 -5.69 -0.93
CA SER A 265 13.69 -6.77 0.05
C SER A 265 14.99 -7.10 0.78
N GLU A 266 16.10 -7.20 0.06
CA GLU A 266 17.42 -7.45 0.64
C GLU A 266 17.90 -6.29 1.51
N SER A 267 17.66 -5.05 1.09
CA SER A 267 18.00 -3.87 1.89
C SER A 267 17.25 -3.82 3.23
N LEU A 268 16.00 -4.31 3.27
CA LEU A 268 15.21 -4.37 4.48
C LEU A 268 15.77 -5.41 5.46
N LYS A 269 16.20 -6.57 4.96
CA LYS A 269 16.82 -7.62 5.81
C LYS A 269 18.10 -7.15 6.48
N ARG A 270 18.91 -6.32 5.81
CA ARG A 270 20.17 -5.81 6.38
C ARG A 270 19.99 -4.83 7.53
N LEU A 271 18.83 -4.18 7.62
CA LEU A 271 18.52 -3.20 8.64
C LEU A 271 17.83 -3.80 9.87
N ASP A 272 17.34 -5.05 9.77
CA ASP A 272 16.86 -5.86 10.89
C ASP A 272 17.85 -7.01 11.18
N PRO A 273 19.02 -6.75 11.82
CA PRO A 273 20.06 -7.75 12.07
C PRO A 273 19.75 -8.74 13.20
N LEU A 274 18.52 -8.75 13.75
CA LEU A 274 18.10 -9.68 14.82
C LEU A 274 17.48 -10.99 14.27
N ASN A 275 17.94 -11.43 13.10
CA ASN A 275 17.90 -12.83 12.68
C ASN A 275 19.31 -13.38 12.66
#